data_AF-A0A7X6AQ85-F1
#
_entry.id   AF-A0A7X6AQ85-F1
#
_cell.length_a   1.000
_cell.length_b   1.000
_cell.length_c   1.000
_cell.angle_alpha   90.00
_cell.angle_beta   90.00
_cell.angle_gamma   90.00
#
_symmetry.space_group_name_H-M   'P 1'
#
loop_
_entity.id
_entity.type
_entity.pdbx_description
1 polymer ?
#
loop_
_entity_poly.entity_id
_entity_poly.type
_entity_poly.pdbx_seq_one_letter_code
_entity_poly.pdbx_strand_id
1 'polypeptide(L)'
;MCALTAWPGVVDDGDLDARLVNALPAAGVVLAIVLTVAAVRRVGAAPSGLRRYDGIRVFVAVAVIALSLPWIAADLGFFLPDGVFITERPYTGSDGGTSAAVHLGHHHGLDGALLVVTALALSRVRLRSPRLGAVTTGYVALMLAYGAVIFTEDLLHEQLEKRGSIDWRIPSALTPSVSTVWLVIVLVAAALAFAVRHEDRDARRAG
;
A
#
# COMPACT_ATOMS: atom_id res chain seq x y z
N MET A 1 10.65 -1.36 -10.29
CA MET A 1 9.92 -0.39 -9.45
C MET A 1 10.49 -0.41 -8.03
N CYS A 2 10.22 -1.40 -7.18
CA CYS A 2 10.67 -1.40 -5.78
C CYS A 2 12.18 -1.59 -5.53
N ALA A 3 12.97 -2.08 -6.49
CA ALA A 3 14.42 -2.19 -6.31
C ALA A 3 15.16 -0.85 -6.44
N LEU A 4 14.55 0.14 -7.10
CA LEU A 4 15.14 1.46 -7.32
C LEU A 4 15.11 2.33 -6.07
N THR A 5 14.12 2.14 -5.19
CA THR A 5 14.04 2.88 -3.91
C THR A 5 15.16 2.51 -2.94
N ALA A 6 15.78 1.34 -3.12
CA ALA A 6 16.96 0.93 -2.36
C ALA A 6 18.28 1.46 -2.95
N TRP A 7 18.24 2.16 -4.09
CA TRP A 7 19.44 2.74 -4.71
C TRP A 7 19.81 4.06 -4.02
N PRO A 8 21.08 4.27 -3.62
CA PRO A 8 21.51 5.50 -2.97
C PRO A 8 21.19 6.75 -3.81
N GLY A 9 20.52 7.74 -3.20
CA GLY A 9 20.18 9.02 -3.84
C GLY A 9 18.86 9.04 -4.62
N VAL A 10 18.03 7.99 -4.52
CA VAL A 10 16.70 7.90 -5.14
C VAL A 10 15.56 8.29 -4.19
N VAL A 11 15.75 8.09 -2.90
CA VAL A 11 14.80 8.50 -1.85
C VAL A 11 15.54 9.47 -0.94
N ASP A 12 15.16 10.73 -0.99
CA ASP A 12 15.55 11.76 -0.02
C ASP A 12 14.27 12.54 0.31
N ASP A 13 13.78 12.40 1.53
CA ASP A 13 12.52 13.02 1.97
C ASP A 13 12.59 14.56 1.92
N GLY A 14 13.79 15.14 1.79
CA GLY A 14 14.03 16.59 1.70
C GLY A 14 14.23 17.15 0.29
N ASP A 15 14.23 16.33 -0.77
CA ASP A 15 14.54 16.79 -2.14
C ASP A 15 13.69 16.07 -3.20
N LEU A 16 12.54 16.68 -3.55
CA LEU A 16 11.53 16.17 -4.48
C LEU A 16 11.71 16.63 -5.93
N ASP A 17 12.92 17.06 -6.32
CA ASP A 17 13.14 17.55 -7.69
C ASP A 17 12.90 16.46 -8.74
N ALA A 18 12.39 16.88 -9.90
CA ALA A 18 12.17 16.02 -11.06
C ALA A 18 13.52 15.54 -11.65
N ARG A 19 14.04 14.45 -11.11
CA ARG A 19 15.30 13.82 -11.53
C ARG A 19 15.04 12.76 -12.60
N LEU A 20 16.02 12.52 -13.47
CA LEU A 20 15.99 11.43 -14.47
C LEU A 20 15.67 10.07 -13.86
N VAL A 21 15.97 9.87 -12.58
CA VAL A 21 15.62 8.64 -11.86
C VAL A 21 14.11 8.42 -11.74
N ASN A 22 13.29 9.48 -11.74
CA ASN A 22 11.83 9.43 -11.72
C ASN A 22 11.23 8.93 -13.05
N ALA A 23 12.01 8.97 -14.15
CA ALA A 23 11.57 8.43 -15.44
C ALA A 23 11.44 6.90 -15.42
N LEU A 24 12.19 6.20 -14.57
CA LEU A 24 12.14 4.74 -14.45
C LEU A 24 10.82 4.26 -13.82
N PRO A 25 10.32 4.87 -12.72
CA PRO A 25 8.96 4.66 -12.27
C PRO A 25 7.90 4.88 -13.35
N ALA A 26 7.96 6.02 -14.05
CA ALA A 26 7.02 6.34 -15.12
C ALA A 26 7.04 5.29 -16.25
N ALA A 27 8.23 4.85 -16.68
CA ALA A 27 8.38 3.79 -17.67
C ALA A 27 7.76 2.45 -17.21
N GLY A 28 7.89 2.12 -15.92
CA GLY A 28 7.25 0.94 -15.34
C GLY A 28 5.72 0.99 -15.41
N VAL A 29 5.12 2.16 -15.16
CA VAL A 29 3.67 2.38 -15.31
C VAL A 29 3.24 2.22 -16.76
N VAL A 30 3.96 2.86 -17.70
CA VAL A 30 3.69 2.72 -19.14
C VAL A 30 3.76 1.26 -19.58
N LEU A 31 4.79 0.53 -19.15
CA LEU A 31 4.93 -0.89 -19.44
C LEU A 31 3.75 -1.70 -18.88
N ALA A 32 3.33 -1.43 -17.65
CA ALA A 32 2.18 -2.10 -17.05
C ALA A 32 0.88 -1.86 -17.84
N ILE A 33 0.65 -0.62 -18.31
CA ILE A 33 -0.50 -0.29 -19.17
C ILE A 33 -0.43 -1.06 -20.49
N VAL A 34 0.72 -1.03 -21.17
CA VAL A 34 0.93 -1.73 -22.44
C VAL A 34 0.69 -3.23 -22.30
N LEU A 35 1.24 -3.85 -21.25
CA LEU A 35 1.04 -5.28 -20.97
C LEU A 35 -0.42 -5.60 -20.64
N THR A 36 -1.12 -4.72 -19.92
CA THR A 36 -2.55 -4.89 -19.61
C THR A 36 -3.40 -4.84 -20.88
N VAL A 37 -3.19 -3.83 -21.73
CA VAL A 37 -3.87 -3.72 -23.02
C VAL A 37 -3.58 -4.93 -23.91
N ALA A 38 -2.32 -5.37 -23.97
CA ALA A 38 -1.93 -6.55 -24.75
C ALA A 38 -2.59 -7.84 -24.23
N ALA A 39 -2.69 -8.01 -22.90
CA ALA A 39 -3.35 -9.14 -22.28
C ALA A 39 -4.87 -9.14 -22.58
N VAL A 40 -5.53 -7.99 -22.40
CA VAL A 40 -6.96 -7.82 -22.72
C VAL A 40 -7.25 -8.13 -24.18
N ARG A 41 -6.40 -7.67 -25.11
CA ARG A 41 -6.55 -7.96 -26.54
C ARG A 41 -6.39 -9.44 -26.89
N ARG A 42 -5.62 -10.21 -26.10
CA ARG A 42 -5.35 -11.63 -26.36
C ARG A 42 -6.37 -12.58 -25.72
N VAL A 43 -6.85 -12.25 -24.53
CA VAL A 43 -7.62 -13.18 -23.68
C VAL A 43 -9.00 -12.62 -23.30
N GLY A 44 -9.29 -11.38 -23.68
CA GLY A 44 -10.53 -10.67 -23.34
C GLY A 44 -10.47 -9.94 -21.99
N ALA A 45 -11.47 -9.10 -21.75
CA ALA A 45 -11.64 -8.33 -20.50
C ALA A 45 -12.71 -8.93 -19.57
N ALA A 46 -13.13 -10.17 -19.82
CA ALA A 46 -14.19 -10.81 -19.03
C ALA A 46 -13.77 -10.92 -17.55
N PRO A 47 -14.64 -10.56 -16.60
CA PRO A 47 -14.34 -10.73 -15.18
C PRO A 47 -14.03 -12.19 -14.85
N SER A 48 -13.05 -12.41 -13.97
CA SER A 48 -12.87 -13.73 -13.37
C SER A 48 -14.09 -14.08 -12.50
N GLY A 49 -14.42 -15.37 -12.41
CA GLY A 49 -15.44 -15.84 -11.47
C GLY A 49 -15.15 -15.49 -10.01
N LEU A 50 -16.19 -15.50 -9.18
CA LEU A 50 -16.11 -15.21 -7.75
C LEU A 50 -15.20 -16.22 -7.02
N ARG A 51 -14.40 -15.73 -6.09
CA ARG A 51 -13.57 -16.57 -5.20
C ARG A 51 -14.02 -16.47 -3.75
N ARG A 52 -13.67 -17.49 -2.96
CA ARG A 52 -14.09 -17.67 -1.56
C ARG A 52 -13.88 -16.44 -0.68
N TYR A 53 -12.81 -15.68 -0.91
CA TYR A 53 -12.45 -14.51 -0.09
C TYR A 53 -12.62 -13.17 -0.81
N ASP A 54 -13.34 -13.11 -1.93
CA ASP A 54 -13.53 -11.86 -2.66
C ASP A 54 -14.32 -10.83 -1.85
N GLY A 55 -15.30 -11.26 -1.04
CA GLY A 55 -16.02 -10.36 -0.12
C GLY A 55 -15.08 -9.69 0.89
N ILE A 56 -14.13 -10.44 1.46
CA ILE A 56 -13.13 -9.90 2.39
C ILE A 56 -12.21 -8.91 1.67
N ARG A 57 -11.73 -9.26 0.46
CA ARG A 57 -10.87 -8.38 -0.34
C ARG A 57 -11.55 -7.05 -0.66
N VAL A 58 -12.82 -7.10 -1.09
CA VAL A 58 -13.62 -5.90 -1.38
C VAL A 58 -13.85 -5.08 -0.12
N PHE A 59 -14.24 -5.72 0.98
CA PHE A 59 -14.46 -5.04 2.26
C PHE A 59 -13.19 -4.31 2.72
N VAL A 60 -12.03 -4.99 2.71
CA VAL A 60 -10.75 -4.39 3.10
C VAL A 60 -10.39 -3.24 2.16
N ALA A 61 -10.54 -3.40 0.85
CA ALA A 61 -10.25 -2.34 -0.11
C ALA A 61 -11.13 -1.10 0.14
N VAL A 62 -12.43 -1.29 0.34
CA VAL A 62 -13.36 -0.19 0.64
C VAL A 62 -13.01 0.48 1.96
N ALA A 63 -12.72 -0.29 3.00
CA ALA A 63 -12.34 0.24 4.32
C ALA A 63 -11.05 1.07 4.24
N VAL A 64 -10.02 0.57 3.56
CA VAL A 64 -8.75 1.28 3.35
C VAL A 64 -8.97 2.58 2.58
N ILE A 65 -9.76 2.55 1.50
CA ILE A 65 -10.08 3.76 0.72
C ILE A 65 -10.85 4.78 1.59
N ALA A 66 -11.86 4.33 2.34
CA ALA A 66 -12.66 5.21 3.19
C ALA A 66 -11.81 5.87 4.30
N LEU A 67 -10.87 5.12 4.89
CA LEU A 67 -9.95 5.64 5.89
C LEU A 67 -8.84 6.53 5.30
N SER A 68 -8.58 6.43 3.99
CA SER A 68 -7.61 7.28 3.28
C SER A 68 -8.17 8.64 2.85
N LEU A 69 -9.47 8.90 3.08
CA LEU A 69 -10.11 10.14 2.64
C LEU A 69 -9.41 11.42 3.12
N PRO A 70 -8.88 11.52 4.36
CA PRO A 70 -8.10 12.68 4.79
C PRO A 70 -6.86 12.91 3.93
N TRP A 71 -6.10 11.85 3.63
CA TRP A 71 -4.89 11.95 2.81
C TRP A 71 -5.19 12.26 1.35
N ILE A 72 -6.26 11.68 0.79
CA ILE A 72 -6.71 12.00 -0.57
C ILE A 72 -7.08 13.48 -0.68
N ALA A 73 -7.79 14.02 0.31
CA ALA A 73 -8.13 15.45 0.34
C ALA A 73 -6.88 16.32 0.48
N ALA A 74 -5.97 15.96 1.39
CA ALA A 74 -4.72 16.68 1.62
C ALA A 74 -3.83 16.73 0.37
N ASP A 75 -3.70 15.62 -0.35
CA ASP A 75 -2.92 15.52 -1.60
C ASP A 75 -3.57 16.34 -2.73
N LEU A 76 -4.91 16.46 -2.73
CA LEU A 76 -5.67 17.36 -3.61
C LEU A 76 -5.65 18.83 -3.16
N GLY A 77 -5.02 19.15 -2.03
CA GLY A 77 -4.81 20.52 -1.55
C GLY A 77 -5.95 21.12 -0.72
N PHE A 78 -6.83 20.31 -0.15
CA PHE A 78 -7.87 20.80 0.77
C PHE A 78 -8.03 19.94 2.03
N PHE A 79 -8.55 20.54 3.09
CA PHE A 79 -8.90 19.82 4.31
C PHE A 79 -10.33 19.31 4.22
N LEU A 80 -10.58 18.11 4.73
CA LEU A 80 -11.93 17.71 5.13
C LEU A 80 -12.30 18.44 6.43
N PRO A 81 -13.59 18.70 6.70
CA PRO A 81 -14.01 19.20 8.00
C PRO A 81 -13.71 18.17 9.09
N ASP A 82 -13.34 18.65 10.28
CA ASP A 82 -13.19 17.81 11.47
C ASP A 82 -14.50 17.03 11.76
N GLY A 83 -14.35 15.79 12.24
CA GLY A 83 -15.47 14.94 12.62
C GLY A 83 -15.00 13.56 13.05
N VAL A 84 -15.34 12.53 12.26
CA VAL A 84 -14.78 11.19 12.45
C VAL A 84 -13.24 11.26 12.34
N PHE A 85 -12.74 11.95 11.32
CA PHE A 85 -11.33 12.27 11.17
C PHE A 85 -11.01 13.62 11.82
N ILE A 86 -9.83 13.72 12.42
CA ILE A 86 -9.22 15.02 12.71
C ILE A 86 -8.33 15.37 11.53
N THR A 87 -8.51 16.56 10.98
CA THR A 87 -7.88 16.98 9.73
C THR A 87 -7.24 18.34 9.93
N GLU A 88 -8.05 19.37 10.14
CA GLU A 88 -7.62 20.78 10.21
C GLU A 88 -7.18 21.21 11.62
N ARG A 89 -7.40 20.36 12.63
CA ARG A 89 -7.04 20.65 14.02
C ARG A 89 -5.55 21.00 14.16
N PRO A 90 -5.19 22.12 14.82
CA PRO A 90 -3.80 22.45 15.07
C PRO A 90 -3.11 21.39 15.94
N TYR A 91 -1.93 20.97 15.52
CA TYR A 91 -1.05 20.06 16.22
C TYR A 91 0.38 20.61 16.20
N THR A 92 1.04 20.59 17.35
CA THR A 92 2.44 21.01 17.47
C THR A 92 3.34 19.80 17.43
N GLY A 93 4.16 19.71 16.37
CA GLY A 93 5.13 18.65 16.16
C GLY A 93 6.29 18.69 17.16
N SER A 94 7.11 17.64 17.15
CA SER A 94 8.31 17.55 17.98
C SER A 94 9.40 18.56 17.61
N ASP A 95 9.29 19.16 16.41
CA ASP A 95 10.12 20.24 15.90
C ASP A 95 9.65 21.63 16.38
N GLY A 96 8.54 21.70 17.12
CA GLY A 96 7.91 22.95 17.56
C GLY A 96 7.08 23.65 16.49
N GLY A 97 7.02 23.11 15.27
CA GLY A 97 6.15 23.61 14.21
C GLY A 97 4.69 23.29 14.52
N THR A 98 3.78 24.22 14.23
CA THR A 98 2.34 23.96 14.34
C THR A 98 1.75 23.81 12.93
N SER A 99 1.15 22.66 12.68
CA SER A 99 0.46 22.34 11.43
C SER A 99 -0.95 21.83 11.70
N ALA A 100 -1.73 21.64 10.65
CA ALA A 100 -2.94 20.83 10.75
C ALA A 100 -2.58 19.37 11.12
N ALA A 101 -3.51 18.67 11.77
CA ALA A 101 -3.35 17.27 12.18
C ALA A 101 -3.04 16.38 10.98
N VAL A 102 -3.71 16.61 9.85
CA VAL A 102 -3.35 16.08 8.53
C VAL A 102 -2.96 17.29 7.69
N HIS A 103 -1.66 17.54 7.49
CA HIS A 103 -1.20 18.69 6.72
C HIS A 103 -1.52 18.55 5.23
N LEU A 104 -1.54 19.64 4.46
CA LEU A 104 -1.68 19.54 3.01
C LEU A 104 -0.46 18.88 2.38
N GLY A 105 -0.66 18.26 1.23
CA GLY A 105 0.37 17.57 0.47
C GLY A 105 0.38 16.06 0.73
N HIS A 106 1.55 15.48 0.46
CA HIS A 106 1.72 14.04 0.40
C HIS A 106 1.78 13.40 1.80
N HIS A 107 1.16 12.23 1.93
CA HIS A 107 1.16 11.41 3.13
C HIS A 107 1.49 9.97 2.77
N HIS A 108 2.42 9.37 3.49
CA HIS A 108 2.84 8.00 3.23
C HIS A 108 1.72 6.99 3.49
N GLY A 109 0.74 7.32 4.35
CA GLY A 109 -0.47 6.53 4.56
C GLY A 109 -1.22 6.26 3.25
N LEU A 110 -1.25 7.24 2.32
CA LEU A 110 -1.87 7.09 1.00
C LEU A 110 -1.09 6.10 0.12
N ASP A 111 0.24 6.12 0.17
CA ASP A 111 1.08 5.12 -0.53
C ASP A 111 0.80 3.72 0.00
N GLY A 112 0.74 3.57 1.33
CA GLY A 112 0.34 2.33 1.99
C GLY A 112 -1.01 1.84 1.50
N ALA A 113 -1.99 2.73 1.40
CA ALA A 113 -3.33 2.43 0.89
C ALA A 113 -3.32 1.92 -0.55
N LEU A 114 -2.58 2.61 -1.44
CA LEU A 114 -2.43 2.24 -2.84
C LEU A 114 -1.76 0.88 -3.01
N LEU A 115 -0.74 0.58 -2.20
CA LEU A 115 -0.09 -0.73 -2.18
C LEU A 115 -1.04 -1.83 -1.72
N VAL A 116 -1.83 -1.60 -0.68
CA VAL A 116 -2.83 -2.56 -0.19
C VAL A 116 -3.88 -2.85 -1.26
N VAL A 117 -4.52 -1.83 -1.84
CA VAL A 117 -5.54 -2.00 -2.88
C VAL A 117 -4.96 -2.69 -4.11
N THR A 118 -3.75 -2.32 -4.53
CA THR A 118 -3.03 -2.96 -5.64
C THR A 118 -2.75 -4.44 -5.34
N ALA A 119 -2.26 -4.75 -4.15
CA ALA A 119 -1.97 -6.13 -3.76
C ALA A 119 -3.24 -6.98 -3.70
N LEU A 120 -4.36 -6.43 -3.20
CA LEU A 120 -5.66 -7.12 -3.20
C LEU A 120 -6.13 -7.39 -4.63
N ALA A 121 -6.01 -6.44 -5.55
CA ALA A 121 -6.35 -6.62 -6.95
C ALA A 121 -5.46 -7.69 -7.63
N LEU A 122 -4.15 -7.64 -7.40
CA LEU A 122 -3.16 -8.55 -7.98
C LEU A 122 -3.17 -9.94 -7.33
N SER A 123 -3.72 -10.10 -6.13
CA SER A 123 -3.78 -11.39 -5.41
C SER A 123 -4.52 -12.48 -6.19
N ARG A 124 -5.36 -12.08 -7.16
CA ARG A 124 -6.11 -12.98 -8.04
C ARG A 124 -5.36 -13.43 -9.29
N VAL A 125 -4.25 -12.77 -9.64
CA VAL A 125 -3.48 -13.08 -10.85
C VAL A 125 -2.85 -14.47 -10.71
N ARG A 126 -2.98 -15.30 -11.75
CA ARG A 126 -2.41 -16.64 -11.82
C ARG A 126 -1.51 -16.76 -13.02
N LEU A 127 -0.26 -17.14 -12.76
CA LEU A 127 0.72 -17.40 -13.80
C LEU A 127 0.78 -18.90 -14.09
N ARG A 128 0.93 -19.26 -15.36
CA ARG A 128 1.07 -20.66 -15.80
C ARG A 128 2.32 -21.32 -15.22
N SER A 129 3.42 -20.57 -15.11
CA SER A 129 4.67 -21.05 -14.51
C SER A 129 4.55 -21.15 -12.99
N PRO A 130 4.76 -22.33 -12.38
CA PRO A 130 4.63 -22.50 -10.93
C PRO A 130 5.68 -21.72 -10.14
N ARG A 131 6.90 -21.57 -10.69
CA ARG A 131 7.97 -20.79 -10.07
C ARG A 131 7.65 -19.30 -10.09
N LEU A 132 7.27 -18.76 -11.24
CA LEU A 132 6.88 -17.35 -11.35
C LEU A 132 5.64 -17.06 -10.52
N GLY A 133 4.65 -17.96 -10.52
CA GLY A 133 3.47 -17.85 -9.67
C GLY A 133 3.84 -17.75 -8.19
N ALA A 134 4.77 -18.59 -7.71
CA ALA A 134 5.26 -18.54 -6.33
C ALA A 134 5.90 -17.18 -5.98
N VAL A 135 6.78 -16.69 -6.86
CA VAL A 135 7.49 -15.41 -6.68
C VAL A 135 6.50 -14.25 -6.69
N THR A 136 5.56 -14.23 -7.64
CA THR A 136 4.51 -13.21 -7.71
C THR A 136 3.62 -13.24 -6.48
N THR A 137 3.21 -14.42 -5.99
CA THR A 137 2.43 -14.51 -4.74
C THR A 137 3.22 -13.99 -3.55
N GLY A 138 4.51 -14.33 -3.42
CA GLY A 138 5.36 -13.82 -2.35
C GLY A 138 5.51 -12.29 -2.41
N TYR A 139 5.75 -11.75 -3.59
CA TYR A 139 5.87 -10.31 -3.82
C TYR A 139 4.57 -9.56 -3.51
N VAL A 140 3.41 -10.06 -3.97
CA VAL A 140 2.10 -9.45 -3.68
C VAL A 140 1.76 -9.53 -2.19
N ALA A 141 2.11 -10.63 -1.52
CA ALA A 141 1.92 -10.77 -0.08
C ALA A 141 2.80 -9.80 0.72
N LEU A 142 4.05 -9.61 0.29
CA LEU A 142 4.96 -8.62 0.87
C LEU A 142 4.45 -7.19 0.64
N MET A 143 3.99 -6.88 -0.57
CA MET A 143 3.36 -5.60 -0.90
C MET A 143 2.15 -5.30 0.00
N LEU A 144 1.28 -6.31 0.21
CA LEU A 144 0.11 -6.18 1.08
C LEU A 144 0.53 -5.91 2.53
N ALA A 145 1.47 -6.70 3.07
CA ALA A 145 1.93 -6.56 4.45
C ALA A 145 2.64 -5.22 4.69
N TYR A 146 3.55 -4.84 3.78
CA TYR A 146 4.28 -3.58 3.84
C TYR A 146 3.32 -2.38 3.74
N GLY A 147 2.45 -2.36 2.72
CA GLY A 147 1.48 -1.29 2.54
C GLY A 147 0.52 -1.16 3.74
N ALA A 148 0.09 -2.28 4.33
CA ALA A 148 -0.77 -2.27 5.51
C ALA A 148 -0.07 -1.67 6.74
N VAL A 149 1.23 -1.92 6.93
CA VAL A 149 1.98 -1.31 8.04
C VAL A 149 2.15 0.19 7.83
N ILE A 150 2.58 0.64 6.64
CA ILE A 150 2.69 2.07 6.33
C ILE A 150 1.36 2.79 6.52
N PHE A 151 0.28 2.22 5.98
CA PHE A 151 -1.08 2.73 6.16
C PHE A 151 -1.48 2.84 7.63
N THR A 152 -1.20 1.80 8.42
CA THR A 152 -1.60 1.76 9.84
C THR A 152 -0.76 2.70 10.69
N GLU A 153 0.55 2.78 10.44
CA GLU A 153 1.46 3.72 11.12
C GLU A 153 0.92 5.14 11.02
N ASP A 154 0.65 5.60 9.80
CA ASP A 154 0.22 6.97 9.54
C ASP A 154 -1.20 7.21 10.08
N LEU A 155 -2.12 6.24 9.89
CA LEU A 155 -3.48 6.34 10.42
C LEU A 155 -3.48 6.52 11.94
N LEU A 156 -2.68 5.73 12.66
CA LEU A 156 -2.61 5.80 14.12
C LEU A 156 -1.92 7.10 14.56
N HIS A 157 -0.82 7.48 13.92
CA HIS A 157 -0.11 8.72 14.20
C HIS A 157 -1.06 9.92 14.05
N GLU A 158 -1.73 10.03 12.91
CA GLU A 158 -2.50 11.23 12.61
C GLU A 158 -3.87 11.26 13.28
N GLN A 159 -4.55 10.12 13.41
CA GLN A 159 -5.93 10.09 13.88
C GLN A 159 -6.08 9.75 15.35
N LEU A 160 -5.12 9.04 15.96
CA LEU A 160 -5.19 8.64 17.36
C LEU A 160 -4.15 9.35 18.21
N GLU A 161 -2.90 9.45 17.77
CA GLU A 161 -1.85 10.06 18.58
C GLU A 161 -1.97 11.58 18.59
N LYS A 162 -2.07 12.25 17.43
CA LYS A 162 -2.32 13.70 17.37
C LYS A 162 -3.65 14.11 18.03
N ARG A 163 -4.58 13.16 18.20
CA ARG A 163 -5.83 13.33 18.96
C ARG A 163 -5.64 13.25 20.48
N GLY A 164 -4.53 12.68 20.94
CA GLY A 164 -4.27 12.37 22.35
C GLY A 164 -4.97 11.09 22.84
N SER A 165 -5.43 10.22 21.93
CA SER A 165 -6.04 8.94 22.29
C SER A 165 -5.01 7.86 22.61
N ILE A 166 -3.82 7.96 22.03
CA ILE A 166 -2.66 7.10 22.33
C ILE A 166 -1.42 7.99 22.48
N ASP A 167 -0.42 7.48 23.22
CA ASP A 167 0.86 8.14 23.52
C ASP A 167 2.07 7.39 22.95
N TRP A 168 1.83 6.36 22.15
CA TRP A 168 2.85 5.52 21.53
C TRP A 168 2.70 5.53 20.00
N ARG A 169 3.80 5.20 19.31
CA ARG A 169 3.90 5.14 17.85
C ARG A 169 4.36 3.79 17.35
N ILE A 170 3.90 3.41 16.16
CA ILE A 170 4.56 2.37 15.38
C ILE A 170 5.88 2.96 14.86
N PRO A 171 7.03 2.29 15.05
CA PRO A 171 8.28 2.76 14.45
C PRO A 171 8.19 2.76 12.92
N SER A 172 8.80 3.76 12.28
CA SER A 172 8.72 3.93 10.83
C SER A 172 9.21 2.71 10.06
N ALA A 173 8.44 2.31 9.06
CA ALA A 173 8.78 1.25 8.11
C ALA A 173 9.20 1.76 6.73
N LEU A 174 9.27 3.08 6.50
CA LEU A 174 9.51 3.67 5.17
C LEU A 174 10.78 3.15 4.49
N THR A 175 11.83 2.89 5.28
CA THR A 175 13.09 2.35 4.79
C THR A 175 13.36 0.95 5.34
N PRO A 176 13.84 0.02 4.49
CA PRO A 176 14.29 -1.31 4.93
C PRO A 176 15.35 -1.24 6.02
N SER A 177 15.11 -1.92 7.14
CA SER A 177 16.05 -2.00 8.25
C SER A 177 15.94 -3.33 9.00
N VAL A 178 16.98 -3.70 9.75
CA VAL A 178 16.92 -4.83 10.68
C VAL A 178 16.20 -4.36 11.95
N SER A 179 14.86 -4.45 11.93
CA SER A 179 14.00 -3.99 13.02
C SER A 179 12.83 -4.93 13.26
N THR A 180 12.19 -4.82 14.41
CA THR A 180 11.01 -5.62 14.78
C THR A 180 9.85 -5.39 13.82
N VAL A 181 9.67 -4.16 13.32
CA VAL A 181 8.60 -3.83 12.37
C VAL A 181 8.80 -4.58 11.05
N TRP A 182 10.02 -4.59 10.50
CA TRP A 182 10.34 -5.34 9.30
C TRP A 182 10.23 -6.85 9.49
N LEU A 183 10.58 -7.38 10.67
CA LEU A 183 10.34 -8.78 11.01
C LEU A 183 8.85 -9.12 10.94
N VAL A 184 7.99 -8.28 11.54
CA VAL A 184 6.53 -8.47 11.48
C VAL A 184 6.02 -8.44 10.04
N ILE A 185 6.47 -7.48 9.23
CA ILE A 185 6.10 -7.38 7.80
C ILE A 185 6.43 -8.68 7.07
N VAL A 186 7.64 -9.21 7.23
CA VAL A 186 8.08 -10.43 6.56
C VAL A 186 7.29 -11.66 7.03
N LEU A 187 7.03 -11.78 8.33
CA LEU A 187 6.25 -12.89 8.88
C LEU A 187 4.80 -12.88 8.39
N VAL A 188 4.16 -11.70 8.39
CA VAL A 188 2.80 -11.52 7.86
C VAL A 188 2.77 -11.82 6.37
N ALA A 189 3.75 -11.34 5.60
CA ALA A 189 3.87 -11.64 4.17
C ALA A 189 3.99 -13.15 3.91
N ALA A 190 4.82 -13.86 4.68
CA ALA A 190 4.97 -15.31 4.56
C ALA A 190 3.66 -16.05 4.85
N ALA A 191 2.93 -15.65 5.90
CA ALA A 191 1.63 -16.22 6.25
C ALA A 191 0.57 -15.98 5.16
N LEU A 192 0.50 -14.76 4.63
CA LEU A 192 -0.39 -14.40 3.51
C LEU A 192 -0.07 -15.20 2.25
N ALA A 193 1.22 -15.30 1.89
CA ALA A 193 1.65 -16.08 0.74
C ALA A 193 1.30 -17.57 0.90
N PHE A 194 1.44 -18.12 2.11
CA PHE A 194 1.02 -19.47 2.42
C PHE A 194 -0.50 -19.65 2.26
N ALA A 195 -1.31 -18.74 2.82
CA ALA A 195 -2.77 -18.80 2.75
C ALA A 195 -3.29 -18.74 1.31
N VAL A 196 -2.76 -17.84 0.47
CA VAL A 196 -3.16 -17.73 -0.95
C VAL A 196 -2.83 -18.99 -1.73
N ARG A 197 -1.66 -19.61 -1.47
CA ARG A 197 -1.27 -20.85 -2.14
C ARG A 197 -2.08 -22.05 -1.65
N HIS A 198 -2.55 -22.02 -0.41
CA HIS A 198 -3.49 -23.01 0.11
C HIS A 198 -4.84 -22.90 -0.59
N GLU A 199 -5.41 -21.69 -0.69
CA GLU A 199 -6.67 -21.44 -1.43
C GLU A 199 -6.60 -21.97 -2.87
N ASP A 200 -5.46 -21.79 -3.55
CA ASP A 200 -5.25 -22.29 -4.90
C ASP A 200 -5.19 -23.81 -5.02
N ARG A 201 -4.62 -24.48 -4.01
CA ARG A 201 -4.57 -25.95 -3.99
C ARG A 201 -5.96 -26.53 -3.79
N ASP A 202 -6.74 -25.94 -2.90
CA ASP A 202 -8.12 -26.37 -2.63
C ASP A 202 -9.00 -26.18 -3.88
N ALA A 203 -8.89 -25.02 -4.54
CA ALA A 203 -9.63 -24.74 -5.76
C ALA A 203 -9.31 -25.72 -6.91
N ARG A 204 -8.04 -26.18 -7.03
CA ARG A 204 -7.63 -27.18 -8.03
C ARG A 204 -8.08 -28.61 -7.71
N ARG A 205 -8.40 -28.91 -6.45
CA ARG A 205 -8.89 -30.24 -6.04
C ARG A 205 -10.40 -30.37 -6.19
N ALA A 206 -11.12 -29.26 -6.20
CA ALA A 206 -12.57 -29.22 -6.23
C ALA A 206 -13.18 -29.15 -7.65
N GLY A 207 -12.37 -28.98 -8.69
CA GLY A 207 -12.78 -28.98 -10.10
C GLY A 207 -11.99 -30.01 -10.89
#